data_AF-A0A7X3TTV0-F1
#
_entry.id   AF-A0A7X3TTV0-F1
#
_cell.length_a   1.000
_cell.length_b   1.000
_cell.length_c   1.000
_cell.angle_alpha   90.00
_cell.angle_beta   90.00
_cell.angle_gamma   90.00
#
_symmetry.space_group_name_H-M   'P 1'
#
loop_
_entity.id
_entity.type
_entity.pdbx_description
1 polymer ?
#
loop_
_entity_poly.entity_id
_entity_poly.type
_entity_poly.pdbx_seq_one_letter_code
_entity_poly.pdbx_strand_id
1 'polypeptide(L)' 'MAIDESGRETATPVSTQESPSSASALALYDHNGNGRITCAEARRHGIAPVQRGHPAYQYMDDRDNDGVVCE' A
#
# COMPACT_ATOMS: atom_id res chain seq x y z
N MET A 1 -6.59 -10.99 48.55
CA MET A 1 -7.13 -10.39 47.31
C MET A 1 -5.99 -10.41 46.30
N ALA A 2 -5.99 -11.41 45.42
CA ALA A 2 -5.05 -11.51 44.32
C ALA A 2 -5.49 -10.52 43.22
N ILE A 3 -4.53 -9.85 42.59
CA ILE A 3 -4.76 -9.17 41.32
C ILE A 3 -3.91 -9.87 40.26
N ASP A 4 -4.60 -10.59 39.42
CA ASP A 4 -4.13 -11.38 38.30
C ASP A 4 -4.93 -10.94 37.08
N GLU A 5 -4.39 -10.00 36.29
CA GLU A 5 -4.81 -9.77 34.90
C GLU A 5 -3.60 -9.42 34.02
N SER A 6 -2.97 -10.48 33.53
CA SER A 6 -2.60 -10.70 32.14
C SER A 6 -2.63 -9.44 31.23
N GLY A 7 -1.53 -8.70 31.19
CA GLY A 7 -1.19 -7.83 30.07
C GLY A 7 -0.88 -8.69 28.85
N ARG A 8 -1.93 -9.12 28.15
CA ARG A 8 -1.82 -9.64 26.79
C ARG A 8 -1.49 -8.45 25.91
N GLU A 9 -0.20 -8.19 25.74
CA GLU A 9 0.32 -7.43 24.59
C GLU A 9 0.01 -8.27 23.35
N THR A 10 -1.23 -8.12 22.92
CA THR A 10 -1.77 -8.58 21.67
C THR A 10 -0.81 -8.03 20.64
N ALA A 11 -0.05 -8.92 20.00
CA ALA A 11 0.94 -8.57 19.00
C ALA A 11 0.34 -7.51 18.08
N THR A 12 0.86 -6.29 18.20
CA THR A 12 0.71 -5.31 17.14
C THR A 12 1.17 -6.03 15.87
N PRO A 13 0.36 -6.09 14.80
CA PRO A 13 0.95 -6.48 13.53
C PRO A 13 2.07 -5.48 13.31
N VAL A 14 3.30 -5.98 13.11
CA VAL A 14 4.41 -5.19 12.58
C VAL A 14 3.91 -4.63 11.24
N SER A 15 3.29 -3.48 11.32
CA SER A 15 2.98 -2.63 10.20
C SER A 15 4.32 -1.96 9.93
N THR A 16 5.08 -2.57 9.02
CA THR A 16 6.05 -1.83 8.20
C THR A 16 5.42 -0.49 7.91
N GLN A 17 6.00 0.58 8.44
CA GLN A 17 5.40 1.91 8.45
C GLN A 17 5.28 2.40 7.00
N GLU A 18 4.20 2.00 6.35
CA GLU A 18 3.72 2.60 5.13
C GLU A 18 3.48 4.06 5.46
N SER A 19 4.23 4.94 4.81
CA SER A 19 4.08 6.38 5.01
C SER A 19 2.61 6.76 4.84
N PRO A 20 2.10 7.81 5.53
CA PRO A 20 0.69 8.20 5.40
C PRO A 20 0.27 8.44 3.93
N SER A 21 1.22 8.86 3.09
CA SER A 21 1.09 8.97 1.64
C SER A 21 0.80 7.65 0.95
N SER A 22 1.45 6.58 1.40
CA SER A 22 1.29 5.21 0.94
C SER A 22 -0.12 4.71 1.28
N ALA A 23 -0.53 4.79 2.55
CA ALA A 23 -1.88 4.34 2.96
C ALA A 23 -2.98 5.10 2.21
N SER A 24 -2.74 6.40 1.95
CA SER A 24 -3.63 7.23 1.13
C SER A 24 -3.70 6.76 -0.32
N ALA A 25 -2.60 6.29 -0.91
CA ALA A 25 -2.61 5.78 -2.28
C ALA A 25 -3.47 4.53 -2.43
N LEU A 26 -3.42 3.58 -1.48
CA LEU A 26 -4.35 2.45 -1.46
C LEU A 26 -5.80 2.94 -1.36
N ALA A 27 -6.10 3.86 -0.45
CA ALA A 27 -7.45 4.39 -0.30
C ALA A 27 -7.97 5.12 -1.57
N LEU A 28 -7.08 5.70 -2.38
CA LEU A 28 -7.42 6.46 -3.58
C LEU A 28 -7.49 5.61 -4.86
N TYR A 29 -6.64 4.60 -4.98
CA TYR A 29 -6.39 3.89 -6.25
C TYR A 29 -6.60 2.37 -6.18
N ASP A 30 -6.57 1.76 -4.98
CA ASP A 30 -6.91 0.33 -4.82
C ASP A 30 -8.43 0.20 -4.69
N HIS A 31 -9.08 -0.08 -5.83
CA HIS A 31 -10.53 -0.23 -5.88
C HIS A 31 -11.01 -1.60 -5.42
N ASN A 32 -10.14 -2.60 -5.46
CA ASN A 32 -10.49 -3.98 -5.17
C ASN A 32 -10.17 -4.37 -3.70
N GLY A 33 -9.38 -3.55 -3.00
CA GLY A 33 -9.06 -3.70 -1.59
C GLY A 33 -8.03 -4.80 -1.29
N ASN A 34 -7.23 -5.22 -2.27
CA ASN A 34 -6.21 -6.26 -2.09
C ASN A 34 -4.85 -5.72 -1.62
N GLY A 35 -4.74 -4.41 -1.36
CA GLY A 35 -3.49 -3.77 -0.96
C GLY A 35 -2.48 -3.65 -2.09
N ARG A 36 -2.92 -3.75 -3.35
CA ARG A 36 -2.10 -3.57 -4.54
C ARG A 36 -2.84 -2.72 -5.56
N ILE A 37 -2.09 -1.94 -6.31
CA ILE A 37 -2.62 -1.12 -7.40
C ILE A 37 -2.17 -1.78 -8.69
N THR A 38 -3.10 -2.19 -9.53
CA THR A 38 -2.77 -2.75 -10.85
C THR A 38 -2.69 -1.66 -11.91
N CYS A 39 -2.10 -1.99 -13.05
CA CYS A 39 -2.14 -1.10 -14.21
C CYS A 39 -3.54 -0.79 -14.71
N ALA A 40 -4.50 -1.69 -14.50
CA ALA A 40 -5.89 -1.41 -14.85
C ALA A 40 -6.46 -0.30 -13.96
N GLU A 41 -6.18 -0.33 -12.66
CA GLU A 41 -6.58 0.70 -11.71
C GLU A 41 -5.86 2.03 -11.98
N ALA A 42 -4.54 2.01 -12.16
CA ALA A 42 -3.78 3.20 -12.49
C ALA A 42 -4.28 3.90 -13.78
N ARG A 43 -4.62 3.12 -14.83
CA ARG A 43 -5.20 3.65 -16.07
C ARG A 43 -6.63 4.16 -15.87
N ARG A 44 -7.45 3.49 -15.05
CA ARG A 44 -8.80 3.96 -14.70
C ARG A 44 -8.78 5.30 -13.97
N HIS A 45 -7.81 5.51 -13.10
CA HIS A 45 -7.63 6.77 -12.37
C HIS A 45 -6.82 7.83 -13.14
N GLY A 46 -6.30 7.50 -14.33
CA GLY A 46 -5.52 8.44 -15.15
C GLY A 46 -4.15 8.81 -14.56
N ILE A 47 -3.59 7.97 -13.68
CA ILE A 47 -2.26 8.17 -13.08
C ILE A 47 -1.15 7.43 -13.84
N ALA A 48 -1.50 6.58 -14.81
CA ALA A 48 -0.53 5.90 -15.66
C ALA A 48 0.07 6.87 -16.70
N PRO A 49 1.39 6.81 -16.99
CA PRO A 49 2.39 5.92 -16.38
C PRO A 49 2.79 6.35 -14.97
N VAL A 50 2.92 5.39 -14.05
CA VAL A 50 3.21 5.67 -12.64
C VAL A 50 4.71 5.62 -12.40
N GLN A 51 5.30 6.76 -12.06
CA GLN A 51 6.74 6.86 -11.79
C GLN A 51 7.08 6.55 -10.33
N ARG A 52 8.33 6.18 -10.06
CA ARG A 52 8.88 5.89 -8.70
C ARG A 52 8.62 6.97 -7.63
N GLY A 53 8.40 8.22 -8.04
CA GLY A 53 8.04 9.31 -7.13
C GLY A 53 6.58 9.35 -6.69
N HIS A 54 5.71 8.54 -7.31
CA HIS A 54 4.28 8.52 -7.00
C HIS A 54 4.00 7.55 -5.83
N PRO A 55 3.16 7.92 -4.84
CA PRO A 55 2.90 7.06 -3.70
C PRO A 55 2.20 5.74 -4.07
N ALA A 56 1.56 5.65 -5.23
CA ALA A 56 1.02 4.38 -5.73
C ALA A 56 2.12 3.37 -6.13
N TYR A 57 3.32 3.85 -6.52
CA TYR A 57 4.37 3.00 -7.11
C TYR A 57 4.77 1.81 -6.22
N GLN A 58 4.85 2.01 -4.91
CA GLN A 58 5.20 0.95 -3.95
C GLN A 58 4.19 -0.22 -3.89
N TYR A 59 2.97 0.01 -4.37
CA TYR A 59 1.89 -0.98 -4.42
C TYR A 59 1.69 -1.59 -5.80
N MET A 60 2.48 -1.16 -6.76
CA MET A 60 2.41 -1.58 -8.15
C MET A 60 3.57 -2.52 -8.46
N ASP A 61 3.36 -3.38 -9.45
CA ASP A 61 4.36 -4.34 -9.91
C ASP A 61 5.07 -3.77 -11.15
N ASP A 62 6.28 -3.28 -10.93
CA ASP A 62 7.21 -2.86 -11.99
C ASP A 62 7.90 -4.11 -12.56
N ARG A 63 7.47 -4.54 -13.75
CA ARG A 63 7.86 -5.83 -14.33
C ARG A 63 9.31 -5.85 -14.81
N ASP A 64 9.80 -4.74 -15.31
CA ASP A 64 11.12 -4.56 -15.90
C ASP A 64 12.05 -3.70 -15.03
N ASN A 65 11.52 -3.14 -13.94
CA ASN A 65 12.25 -2.41 -12.90
C ASN A 65 12.95 -1.14 -13.40
N ASP A 66 12.43 -0.54 -14.46
CA ASP A 66 12.96 0.68 -15.06
C ASP A 66 12.58 1.95 -14.26
N GLY A 67 11.64 1.82 -13.31
CA GLY A 67 11.13 2.94 -12.51
C GLY A 67 9.81 3.53 -12.99
N VAL A 68 9.19 2.94 -14.00
CA VAL A 68 7.92 3.35 -14.60
C VAL A 68 6.99 2.15 -14.70
N VAL A 69 5.81 2.24 -14.09
CA VAL A 69 4.81 1.18 -14.20
C VAL A 69 3.75 1.56 -15.23
N CYS A 70 3.31 0.57 -16.01
CA CYS A 70 2.16 0.64 -16.92
C CYS A 70 2.39 1.46 -18.20
N GLU A 71 3.55 1.27 -18.83
CA GLU A 71 3.76 1.59 -20.25
C GLU A 71 2.73 0.93 -21.19
#